data_AF-A0A973QU79-F1
#
_entry.id   AF-A0A973QU79-F1
#
_cell.length_a   1.000
_cell.length_b   1.000
_cell.length_c   1.000
_cell.angle_alpha   90.00
_cell.angle_beta   90.00
_cell.angle_gamma   90.00
#
_symmetry.space_group_name_H-M   'P 1'
#
loop_
_entity.id
_entity.type
_entity.pdbx_description
1 polymer ?
#
loop_
_entity_poly.entity_id
_entity_poly.type
_entity_poly.pdbx_seq_one_letter_code
_entity_poly.pdbx_strand_id
1 'polypeptide(L)'
;MDLPPVPASVISMIISGRLPSEFTAFFTPAGELTDVADWSHVASAVEAYLATAGEDEDEDVRGVLALAGAYGWLYPLDEGADPDEMDEDSDRAIALLQKAEAHGIDEDETYELWRYAEDIGSRAAELSDYLAEMDAYVAKHGATPRGRLDAKLGQAHELYSAGDRAAAIVLFREVAEIDPWGSEFSGCFDRIDIGWCRLLYDAAQVEGPEAARKIWQEARVHHRAARFPLTMHAWPLIEMLLDTGVPDIIEVIMREWVDAAIEGGRGEVPVTDDEHRVYELAVAELEGSPPRGY
;
A
#
# COMPACT_ATOMS: atom_id res chain seq x y z
N MET A 1 7.07 -10.69 3.55
CA MET A 1 8.14 -10.78 4.57
C MET A 1 9.13 -9.67 4.24
N ASP A 2 9.95 -9.19 5.18
CA ASP A 2 11.03 -8.27 4.82
C ASP A 2 12.23 -9.09 4.32
N LEU A 3 13.04 -8.52 3.44
CA LEU A 3 14.27 -9.19 2.98
C LEU A 3 15.21 -9.46 4.18
N PRO A 4 15.74 -10.69 4.33
CA PRO A 4 16.75 -11.00 5.33
C PRO A 4 18.02 -10.14 5.18
N PRO A 5 18.87 -10.02 6.22
CA PRO A 5 20.17 -9.38 6.06
C PRO A 5 21.09 -10.19 5.14
N VAL A 6 22.13 -9.54 4.61
CA VAL A 6 23.17 -10.21 3.80
C VAL A 6 23.76 -11.39 4.58
N PRO A 7 23.89 -12.59 3.97
CA PRO A 7 24.44 -13.76 4.64
C PRO A 7 25.86 -13.55 5.18
N ALA A 8 26.17 -14.19 6.31
CA ALA A 8 27.40 -13.96 7.05
C ALA A 8 28.65 -14.45 6.29
N SER A 9 28.53 -15.57 5.55
CA SER A 9 29.58 -16.10 4.69
C SER A 9 29.91 -15.16 3.54
N VAL A 10 28.90 -14.49 2.96
CA VAL A 10 29.08 -13.45 1.93
C VAL A 10 29.86 -12.27 2.49
N ILE A 11 29.44 -11.73 3.64
CA ILE A 11 30.14 -10.63 4.32
C ILE A 11 31.60 -11.03 4.63
N SER A 12 31.82 -12.22 5.16
CA SER A 12 33.14 -12.75 5.49
C SER A 12 34.04 -12.89 4.25
N MET A 13 33.49 -13.33 3.11
CA MET A 13 34.24 -13.43 1.85
C MET A 13 34.65 -12.06 1.33
N ILE A 14 33.75 -11.07 1.36
CA ILE A 14 34.04 -9.70 0.93
C ILE A 14 35.16 -9.11 1.79
N ILE A 15 35.05 -9.18 3.11
CA ILE A 15 36.03 -8.59 4.05
C ILE A 15 37.39 -9.32 4.00
N SER A 16 37.38 -10.64 3.80
CA SER A 16 38.63 -11.42 3.74
C SER A 16 39.43 -11.22 2.45
N GLY A 17 38.89 -10.48 1.47
CA GLY A 17 39.57 -10.21 0.18
C GLY A 17 39.74 -11.46 -0.68
N ARG A 18 38.94 -12.52 -0.41
CA ARG A 18 38.95 -13.79 -1.15
C ARG A 18 38.03 -13.77 -2.37
N LEU A 19 37.35 -12.65 -2.62
CA LEU A 19 36.56 -12.46 -3.83
C LEU A 19 37.42 -12.62 -5.09
N PRO A 20 36.90 -13.27 -6.14
CA PRO A 20 37.52 -13.17 -7.47
C PRO A 20 37.64 -11.70 -7.88
N SER A 21 38.71 -11.40 -8.62
CA SER A 21 39.11 -10.03 -8.95
C SER A 21 38.00 -9.22 -9.65
N GLU A 22 37.16 -9.90 -10.42
CA GLU A 22 36.00 -9.42 -11.15
C GLU A 22 34.95 -8.80 -10.22
N PHE A 23 34.85 -9.28 -8.98
CA PHE A 23 33.84 -8.81 -8.00
C PHE A 23 34.38 -7.76 -7.04
N THR A 24 35.71 -7.64 -6.91
CA THR A 24 36.32 -6.70 -5.95
C THR A 24 35.92 -5.25 -6.20
N ALA A 25 35.59 -4.89 -7.44
CA ALA A 25 35.17 -3.55 -7.80
C ALA A 25 33.76 -3.17 -7.27
N PHE A 26 32.94 -4.16 -6.91
CA PHE A 26 31.58 -3.90 -6.42
C PHE A 26 31.55 -3.45 -4.96
N PHE A 27 32.58 -3.81 -4.18
CA PHE A 27 32.59 -3.64 -2.73
C PHE A 27 33.71 -2.70 -2.26
N THR A 28 33.41 -1.92 -1.23
CA THR A 28 34.40 -1.16 -0.49
C THR A 28 35.25 -2.10 0.39
N PRO A 29 36.44 -1.67 0.84
CA PRO A 29 37.24 -2.45 1.79
C PRO A 29 36.54 -2.73 3.13
N ALA A 30 35.46 -2.00 3.45
CA ALA A 30 34.66 -2.21 4.66
C ALA A 30 33.58 -3.30 4.48
N GLY A 31 33.40 -3.83 3.26
CA GLY A 31 32.40 -4.84 2.95
C GLY A 31 31.05 -4.29 2.47
N GLU A 32 30.96 -2.98 2.26
CA GLU A 32 29.75 -2.31 1.76
C GLU A 32 29.77 -2.26 0.22
N LEU A 33 28.61 -2.16 -0.43
CA LEU A 33 28.56 -1.85 -1.87
C LEU A 33 29.15 -0.46 -2.14
N THR A 34 29.80 -0.31 -3.29
CA THR A 34 30.23 1.01 -3.77
C THR A 34 29.04 1.82 -4.31
N ASP A 35 29.16 3.16 -4.34
CA ASP A 35 28.11 4.06 -4.85
C ASP A 35 27.69 3.82 -6.32
N VAL A 36 28.43 2.97 -7.05
CA VAL A 36 28.20 2.68 -8.47
C VAL A 36 27.72 1.25 -8.71
N ALA A 37 27.55 0.45 -7.66
CA ALA A 37 27.10 -0.93 -7.73
C ALA A 37 25.86 -1.13 -6.87
N ASP A 38 24.88 -1.85 -7.40
CA ASP A 38 23.77 -2.40 -6.62
C ASP A 38 23.86 -3.93 -6.58
N TRP A 39 22.98 -4.51 -5.78
CA TRP A 39 22.89 -5.95 -5.61
C TRP A 39 22.44 -6.70 -6.88
N SER A 40 21.64 -6.08 -7.74
CA SER A 40 21.22 -6.64 -9.04
C SER A 40 22.41 -6.76 -10.01
N HIS A 41 23.34 -5.80 -9.99
CA HIS A 41 24.60 -5.89 -10.73
C HIS A 41 25.47 -7.04 -10.21
N VAL A 42 25.56 -7.23 -8.90
CA VAL A 42 26.29 -8.35 -8.29
C VAL A 42 25.67 -9.68 -8.74
N ALA A 43 24.34 -9.82 -8.69
CA ALA A 43 23.63 -11.03 -9.10
C ALA A 43 23.90 -11.38 -10.56
N SER A 44 23.77 -10.40 -11.46
CA SER A 44 24.05 -10.57 -12.89
C SER A 44 25.50 -10.98 -13.16
N ALA A 45 26.46 -10.38 -12.46
CA ALA A 45 27.88 -10.71 -12.60
C ALA A 45 28.20 -12.11 -12.05
N VAL A 46 27.58 -12.50 -10.93
CA VAL A 46 27.74 -13.82 -10.32
C VAL A 46 27.25 -14.91 -11.27
N GLU A 47 26.07 -14.76 -11.86
CA GLU A 47 25.56 -15.74 -12.81
C GLU A 47 26.46 -15.89 -14.04
N ALA A 48 26.89 -14.77 -14.63
CA ALA A 48 27.78 -14.79 -15.79
C ALA A 48 29.12 -15.48 -15.48
N TYR A 49 29.68 -15.22 -14.30
CA TYR A 49 30.88 -15.87 -13.82
C TYR A 49 30.65 -17.36 -13.60
N LEU A 50 29.61 -17.74 -12.86
CA LEU A 50 29.29 -19.13 -12.53
C LEU A 50 28.91 -19.98 -13.74
N ALA A 51 28.47 -19.37 -14.85
CA ALA A 51 28.21 -20.03 -16.13
C ALA A 51 29.47 -20.33 -16.93
N THR A 52 30.57 -19.61 -16.68
CA THR A 52 31.83 -19.72 -17.44
C THR A 52 33.00 -20.28 -16.62
N ALA A 53 32.88 -20.28 -15.29
CA ALA A 53 33.83 -20.84 -14.34
C ALA A 53 34.05 -22.36 -14.55
N GLY A 54 35.30 -22.75 -14.80
CA GLY A 54 35.70 -24.15 -14.97
C GLY A 54 35.58 -24.97 -13.69
N GLU A 55 35.65 -26.30 -13.78
CA GLU A 55 35.55 -27.22 -12.62
C GLU A 55 36.70 -27.08 -11.60
N ASP A 56 37.80 -26.40 -11.96
CA ASP A 56 39.02 -26.27 -11.15
C ASP A 56 39.00 -25.11 -10.12
N GLU A 57 37.89 -24.37 -10.01
CA GLU A 57 37.73 -23.29 -9.02
C GLU A 57 37.35 -23.82 -7.63
N ASP A 58 37.81 -23.11 -6.59
CA ASP A 58 37.54 -23.44 -5.18
C ASP A 58 36.04 -23.54 -4.90
N GLU A 59 35.55 -24.74 -4.56
CA GLU A 59 34.13 -25.03 -4.35
C GLU A 59 33.52 -24.12 -3.28
N ASP A 60 34.26 -23.82 -2.21
CA ASP A 60 33.81 -22.94 -1.13
C ASP A 60 33.54 -21.51 -1.64
N VAL A 61 34.35 -21.01 -2.58
CA VAL A 61 34.15 -19.68 -3.19
C VAL A 61 32.92 -19.70 -4.10
N ARG A 62 32.68 -20.78 -4.82
CA ARG A 62 31.50 -20.92 -5.70
C ARG A 62 30.21 -20.93 -4.89
N GLY A 63 30.20 -21.62 -3.75
CA GLY A 63 29.06 -21.65 -2.84
C GLY A 63 28.68 -20.26 -2.33
N VAL A 64 29.67 -19.51 -1.80
CA VAL A 64 29.42 -18.16 -1.28
C VAL A 64 29.07 -17.16 -2.39
N LEU A 65 29.66 -17.28 -3.59
CA LEU A 65 29.28 -16.43 -4.72
C LEU A 65 27.84 -16.70 -5.16
N ALA A 66 27.43 -17.96 -5.26
CA ALA A 66 26.05 -18.32 -5.58
C ALA A 66 25.08 -17.73 -4.54
N LEU A 67 25.42 -17.81 -3.24
CA LEU A 67 24.64 -17.20 -2.17
C LEU A 67 24.54 -15.66 -2.29
N ALA A 68 25.64 -14.99 -2.65
CA ALA A 68 25.64 -13.55 -2.91
C ALA A 68 24.77 -13.18 -4.12
N GLY A 69 24.78 -14.00 -5.17
CA GLY A 69 23.91 -13.81 -6.32
C GLY A 69 22.44 -14.01 -6.02
N ALA A 70 22.09 -15.03 -5.22
CA ALA A 70 20.73 -15.25 -4.76
C ALA A 70 20.20 -14.06 -3.96
N TYR A 71 21.01 -13.57 -3.00
CA TYR A 71 20.67 -12.35 -2.27
C TYR A 71 20.45 -11.16 -3.22
N GLY A 72 21.30 -11.04 -4.24
CA GLY A 72 21.25 -9.92 -5.15
C GLY A 72 20.00 -9.87 -6.03
N TRP A 73 19.45 -11.02 -6.43
CA TRP A 73 18.17 -11.10 -7.15
C TRP A 73 16.96 -10.82 -6.26
N LEU A 74 17.03 -11.17 -4.97
CA LEU A 74 15.93 -10.92 -4.03
C LEU A 74 15.88 -9.47 -3.54
N TYR A 75 17.03 -8.79 -3.51
CA TYR A 75 17.15 -7.41 -3.01
C TYR A 75 16.17 -6.40 -3.64
N PRO A 76 16.05 -6.29 -4.98
CA PRO A 76 15.16 -5.31 -5.61
C PRO A 76 13.66 -5.63 -5.47
N LEU A 77 13.30 -6.89 -5.15
CA LEU A 77 11.91 -7.36 -5.19
C LEU A 77 11.07 -6.86 -4.00
N ASP A 78 11.71 -6.33 -2.96
CA ASP A 78 11.04 -5.74 -1.80
C ASP A 78 10.32 -4.42 -2.13
N GLU A 79 10.59 -3.81 -3.31
CA GLU A 79 10.14 -2.46 -3.67
C GLU A 79 8.94 -2.40 -4.62
N GLY A 80 8.27 -3.52 -4.89
CA GLY A 80 7.05 -3.55 -5.73
C GLY A 80 7.32 -3.75 -7.22
N ALA A 81 8.15 -4.77 -7.53
CA ALA A 81 8.34 -5.27 -8.88
C ALA A 81 7.04 -5.81 -9.51
N ASP A 82 7.00 -5.85 -10.84
CA ASP A 82 5.91 -6.51 -11.57
C ASP A 82 5.92 -8.03 -11.30
N PRO A 83 4.78 -8.73 -11.32
CA PRO A 83 4.73 -10.16 -11.01
C PRO A 83 5.61 -11.01 -11.93
N ASP A 84 5.81 -10.64 -13.20
CA ASP A 84 6.70 -11.41 -14.08
C ASP A 84 8.17 -11.30 -13.61
N GLU A 85 8.64 -10.10 -13.27
CA GLU A 85 9.96 -9.88 -12.66
C GLU A 85 10.11 -10.58 -11.30
N MET A 86 9.08 -10.53 -10.45
CA MET A 86 9.08 -11.24 -9.16
C MET A 86 9.23 -12.75 -9.33
N ASP A 87 8.51 -13.35 -10.30
CA ASP A 87 8.58 -14.78 -10.60
C ASP A 87 9.97 -15.14 -11.13
N GLU A 88 10.43 -14.47 -12.19
CA GLU A 88 11.72 -14.74 -12.84
C GLU A 88 12.91 -14.60 -11.88
N ASP A 89 12.98 -13.52 -11.10
CA ASP A 89 14.11 -13.28 -10.21
C ASP A 89 14.04 -14.15 -8.94
N SER A 90 12.85 -14.54 -8.48
CA SER A 90 12.71 -15.54 -7.42
C SER A 90 13.20 -16.92 -7.86
N ASP A 91 12.87 -17.34 -9.09
CA ASP A 91 13.34 -18.61 -9.68
C ASP A 91 14.87 -18.63 -9.84
N ARG A 92 15.45 -17.50 -10.25
CA ARG A 92 16.91 -17.34 -10.35
C ARG A 92 17.58 -17.39 -8.98
N ALA A 93 17.00 -16.73 -7.99
CA ALA A 93 17.47 -16.80 -6.61
C ALA A 93 17.42 -18.24 -6.08
N ILE A 94 16.32 -18.97 -6.30
CA ILE A 94 16.15 -20.38 -5.93
C ILE A 94 17.24 -21.25 -6.58
N ALA A 95 17.48 -21.10 -7.88
CA ALA A 95 18.52 -21.86 -8.58
C ALA A 95 19.93 -21.58 -8.01
N LEU A 96 20.20 -20.34 -7.59
CA LEU A 96 21.46 -19.96 -6.97
C LEU A 96 21.58 -20.45 -5.51
N LEU A 97 20.48 -20.48 -4.74
CA LEU A 97 20.46 -21.07 -3.40
C LEU A 97 20.75 -22.59 -3.46
N GLN A 98 20.12 -23.31 -4.37
CA GLN A 98 20.41 -24.73 -4.62
C GLN A 98 21.89 -24.95 -4.97
N LYS A 99 22.46 -24.06 -5.79
CA LYS A 99 23.87 -24.10 -6.16
C LYS A 99 24.78 -23.79 -4.97
N ALA A 100 24.41 -22.84 -4.11
CA ALA A 100 25.15 -22.51 -2.90
C ALA A 100 25.26 -23.73 -1.97
N GLU A 101 24.14 -24.40 -1.71
CA GLU A 101 24.08 -25.60 -0.86
C GLU A 101 24.86 -26.78 -1.45
N ALA A 102 24.73 -27.00 -2.77
CA ALA A 102 25.50 -28.02 -3.47
C ALA A 102 27.02 -27.81 -3.39
N HIS A 103 27.45 -26.58 -3.12
CA HIS A 103 28.85 -26.18 -2.95
C HIS A 103 29.22 -25.85 -1.49
N GLY A 104 28.49 -26.41 -0.52
CA GLY A 104 28.93 -26.47 0.88
C GLY A 104 28.45 -25.34 1.78
N ILE A 105 27.56 -24.46 1.32
CA ILE A 105 26.83 -23.56 2.22
C ILE A 105 25.84 -24.36 3.06
N ASP A 106 25.77 -24.04 4.34
CA ASP A 106 24.88 -24.70 5.30
C ASP A 106 23.42 -24.26 5.09
N GLU A 107 22.49 -25.21 5.15
CA GLU A 107 21.05 -24.97 4.98
C GLU A 107 20.50 -23.98 6.03
N ASP A 108 21.08 -23.91 7.24
CA ASP A 108 20.66 -22.93 8.25
C ASP A 108 21.00 -21.49 7.82
N GLU A 109 22.03 -21.29 7.01
CA GLU A 109 22.40 -19.95 6.49
C GLU A 109 21.53 -19.53 5.30
N THR A 110 21.07 -20.46 4.47
CA THR A 110 20.19 -20.20 3.32
C THR A 110 18.71 -20.13 3.70
N TYR A 111 18.32 -20.70 4.85
CA TYR A 111 16.93 -20.90 5.27
C TYR A 111 16.01 -19.68 5.12
N GLU A 112 16.42 -18.51 5.63
CA GLU A 112 15.56 -17.32 5.57
C GLU A 112 15.45 -16.75 4.14
N LEU A 113 16.49 -16.91 3.31
CA LEU A 113 16.43 -16.51 1.90
C LEU A 113 15.54 -17.45 1.09
N TRP A 114 15.56 -18.75 1.37
CA TRP A 114 14.61 -19.71 0.80
C TRP A 114 13.17 -19.31 1.09
N ARG A 115 12.86 -19.05 2.36
CA ARG A 115 11.51 -18.64 2.76
C ARG A 115 11.07 -17.34 2.11
N TYR A 116 11.99 -16.38 1.97
CA TYR A 116 11.71 -15.12 1.30
C TYR A 116 11.45 -15.34 -0.20
N ALA A 117 12.29 -16.11 -0.90
CA ALA A 117 12.11 -16.41 -2.32
C ALA A 117 10.78 -17.13 -2.60
N GLU A 118 10.41 -18.11 -1.77
CA GLU A 118 9.11 -18.79 -1.88
C GLU A 118 7.92 -17.85 -1.60
N ASP A 119 8.01 -16.95 -0.62
CA ASP A 119 6.99 -15.92 -0.36
C ASP A 119 6.83 -14.98 -1.57
N ILE A 120 7.95 -14.56 -2.19
CA ILE A 120 7.92 -13.73 -3.39
C ILE A 120 7.28 -14.45 -4.57
N GLY A 121 7.69 -15.69 -4.89
CA GLY A 121 7.08 -16.46 -5.97
C GLY A 121 5.59 -16.72 -5.75
N SER A 122 5.17 -17.01 -4.51
CA SER A 122 3.74 -17.13 -4.18
C SER A 122 2.98 -15.82 -4.41
N ARG A 123 3.55 -14.68 -4.01
CA ARG A 123 2.95 -13.35 -4.24
C ARG A 123 2.90 -12.98 -5.71
N ALA A 124 3.93 -13.33 -6.48
CA ALA A 124 3.97 -13.13 -7.93
C ALA A 124 2.80 -13.85 -8.61
N ALA A 125 2.56 -15.12 -8.26
CA ALA A 125 1.44 -15.90 -8.77
C ALA A 125 0.08 -15.28 -8.38
N GLU A 126 -0.11 -14.90 -7.12
CA GLU A 126 -1.34 -14.23 -6.65
C GLU A 126 -1.60 -12.90 -7.39
N LEU A 127 -0.54 -12.11 -7.61
CA LEU A 127 -0.64 -10.83 -8.30
C LEU A 127 -0.90 -11.03 -9.81
N SER A 128 -0.29 -12.03 -10.43
CA SER A 128 -0.53 -12.39 -11.84
C SER A 128 -1.98 -12.80 -12.08
N ASP A 129 -2.52 -13.67 -11.21
CA ASP A 129 -3.94 -14.06 -11.24
C ASP A 129 -4.86 -12.85 -11.08
N TYR A 130 -4.55 -11.97 -10.12
CA TYR A 130 -5.29 -10.73 -9.90
C TYR A 130 -5.27 -9.79 -11.13
N LEU A 131 -4.10 -9.60 -11.76
CA LEU A 131 -3.98 -8.76 -12.96
C LEU A 131 -4.76 -9.36 -14.14
N ALA A 132 -4.69 -10.67 -14.34
CA ALA A 132 -5.46 -11.36 -15.37
C ALA A 132 -6.98 -11.23 -15.15
N GLU A 133 -7.45 -11.36 -13.90
CA GLU A 133 -8.84 -11.10 -13.54
C GLU A 133 -9.23 -9.64 -13.81
N MET A 134 -8.36 -8.68 -13.47
CA MET A 134 -8.61 -7.27 -13.70
C MET A 134 -8.65 -6.92 -15.20
N ASP A 135 -7.76 -7.50 -16.01
CA ASP A 135 -7.76 -7.32 -17.46
C ASP A 135 -9.03 -7.90 -18.10
N ALA A 136 -9.44 -9.09 -17.67
CA ALA A 136 -10.71 -9.68 -18.11
C ALA A 136 -11.90 -8.81 -17.70
N TYR A 137 -11.86 -8.22 -16.50
CA TYR A 137 -12.86 -7.27 -16.03
C TYR A 137 -12.90 -6.02 -16.91
N VAL A 138 -11.76 -5.38 -17.15
CA VAL A 138 -11.64 -4.18 -17.98
C VAL A 138 -12.10 -4.46 -19.41
N ALA A 139 -11.74 -5.60 -19.99
CA ALA A 139 -12.20 -6.00 -21.31
C ALA A 139 -13.73 -6.13 -21.39
N LYS A 140 -14.38 -6.61 -20.32
CA LYS A 140 -15.83 -6.78 -20.24
C LYS A 140 -16.58 -5.48 -19.93
N HIS A 141 -16.02 -4.64 -19.05
CA HIS A 141 -16.72 -3.49 -18.47
C HIS A 141 -16.22 -2.12 -18.97
N GLY A 142 -15.10 -2.10 -19.69
CA GLY A 142 -14.46 -0.90 -20.26
C GLY A 142 -13.62 -0.08 -19.27
N ALA A 143 -13.67 -0.40 -17.97
CA ALA A 143 -12.91 0.25 -16.91
C ALA A 143 -12.80 -0.66 -15.69
N THR A 144 -11.85 -0.38 -14.80
CA THR A 144 -11.73 -1.06 -13.50
C THR A 144 -12.93 -0.74 -12.60
N PRO A 145 -13.23 -1.55 -11.56
CA PRO A 145 -14.30 -1.24 -10.61
C PRO A 145 -14.16 0.17 -10.02
N ARG A 146 -12.94 0.54 -9.61
CA ARG A 146 -12.61 1.89 -9.12
C ARG A 146 -12.89 2.96 -10.18
N GLY A 147 -12.43 2.76 -11.41
CA GLY A 147 -12.66 3.70 -12.51
C GLY A 147 -14.14 3.91 -12.84
N ARG A 148 -14.97 2.87 -12.70
CA ARG A 148 -16.43 2.98 -12.86
C ARG A 148 -17.06 3.82 -11.76
N LEU A 149 -16.63 3.66 -10.51
CA LEU A 149 -17.12 4.49 -9.40
C LEU A 149 -16.64 5.93 -9.51
N ASP A 150 -15.39 6.15 -9.92
CA ASP A 150 -14.83 7.49 -10.17
C ASP A 150 -15.63 8.22 -11.25
N ALA A 151 -15.92 7.56 -12.38
CA ALA A 151 -16.75 8.14 -13.43
C ALA A 151 -18.15 8.51 -12.94
N LYS A 152 -18.76 7.65 -12.11
CA LYS A 152 -20.09 7.87 -11.56
C LYS A 152 -20.14 9.01 -10.53
N LEU A 153 -19.14 9.08 -9.65
CA LEU A 153 -18.97 10.19 -8.71
C LEU A 153 -18.68 11.51 -9.44
N GLY A 154 -17.87 11.47 -10.51
CA GLY A 154 -17.63 12.62 -11.39
C GLY A 154 -18.92 13.14 -12.00
N GLN A 155 -19.72 12.27 -12.61
CA GLN A 155 -21.03 12.62 -13.16
C GLN A 155 -21.98 13.20 -12.09
N ALA A 156 -22.01 12.61 -10.90
CA ALA A 156 -22.81 13.12 -9.79
C ALA A 156 -22.39 14.54 -9.40
N HIS A 157 -21.08 14.81 -9.35
CA HIS A 157 -20.55 16.13 -9.05
C HIS A 157 -20.85 17.17 -10.14
N GLU A 158 -20.77 16.80 -11.42
CA GLU A 158 -21.14 17.66 -12.54
C GLU A 158 -22.61 18.05 -12.50
N LEU A 159 -23.52 17.09 -12.26
CA LEU A 159 -24.95 17.35 -12.11
C LEU A 159 -25.24 18.27 -10.92
N TYR A 160 -24.58 18.03 -9.79
CA TYR A 160 -24.74 18.86 -8.60
C TYR A 160 -24.31 20.30 -8.87
N SER A 161 -23.17 20.48 -9.52
CA SER A 161 -22.62 21.79 -9.89
C SER A 161 -23.47 22.52 -10.94
N ALA A 162 -24.13 21.77 -11.82
CA ALA A 162 -25.08 22.31 -12.79
C ALA A 162 -26.45 22.68 -12.18
N GLY A 163 -26.66 22.38 -10.89
CA GLY A 163 -27.92 22.64 -10.18
C GLY A 163 -28.97 21.54 -10.32
N ASP A 164 -28.68 20.44 -11.02
CA ASP A 164 -29.54 19.25 -11.05
C ASP A 164 -29.29 18.38 -9.81
N ARG A 165 -29.63 18.93 -8.64
CA ARG A 165 -29.45 18.28 -7.33
C ARG A 165 -30.13 16.92 -7.29
N ALA A 166 -31.36 16.82 -7.79
CA ALA A 166 -32.14 15.58 -7.69
C ALA A 166 -31.44 14.43 -8.42
N ALA A 167 -30.95 14.65 -9.65
CA ALA A 167 -30.21 13.64 -10.39
C ALA A 167 -28.86 13.31 -9.74
N ALA A 168 -28.16 14.31 -9.21
CA ALA A 168 -26.89 14.10 -8.50
C ALA A 168 -27.04 13.21 -7.26
N ILE A 169 -28.08 13.45 -6.46
CA ILE A 169 -28.34 12.68 -5.23
C ILE A 169 -28.67 11.22 -5.53
N VAL A 170 -29.37 10.95 -6.64
CA VAL A 170 -29.59 9.56 -7.11
C VAL A 170 -28.25 8.88 -7.36
N LEU A 171 -27.34 9.51 -8.09
CA LEU A 171 -26.03 8.91 -8.38
C LEU A 171 -25.15 8.74 -7.14
N PHE A 172 -25.11 9.72 -6.23
CA PHE A 172 -24.40 9.57 -4.95
C PHE A 172 -24.97 8.41 -4.13
N ARG A 173 -26.29 8.25 -4.09
CA ARG A 173 -26.95 7.13 -3.42
C ARG A 173 -26.59 5.78 -4.02
N GLU A 174 -26.63 5.68 -5.35
CA GLU A 174 -26.25 4.45 -6.03
C GLU A 174 -24.79 4.06 -5.81
N VAL A 175 -23.89 4.99 -5.49
CA VAL A 175 -22.50 4.69 -5.08
C VAL A 175 -22.45 4.32 -3.60
N ALA A 176 -23.14 5.07 -2.74
CA ALA A 176 -23.11 4.90 -1.29
C ALA A 176 -23.66 3.53 -0.86
N GLU A 177 -24.69 3.01 -1.53
CA GLU A 177 -25.35 1.75 -1.18
C GLU A 177 -24.68 0.49 -1.77
N ILE A 178 -23.51 0.63 -2.41
CA ILE A 178 -22.74 -0.52 -2.88
C ILE A 178 -22.19 -1.27 -1.68
N ASP A 179 -22.46 -2.59 -1.58
CA ASP A 179 -21.90 -3.43 -0.52
C ASP A 179 -20.37 -3.45 -0.65
N PRO A 180 -19.62 -2.91 0.32
CA PRO A 180 -18.19 -2.75 0.18
C PRO A 180 -17.45 -4.06 0.51
N TRP A 181 -18.15 -5.07 1.05
CA TRP A 181 -17.55 -6.35 1.49
C TRP A 181 -17.69 -7.49 0.50
N GLY A 182 -18.77 -7.52 -0.29
CA GLY A 182 -19.15 -8.70 -1.08
C GLY A 182 -19.47 -8.42 -2.55
N SER A 183 -19.16 -7.22 -3.05
CA SER A 183 -19.42 -6.84 -4.44
C SER A 183 -18.17 -6.85 -5.31
N GLU A 184 -18.36 -6.68 -6.62
CA GLU A 184 -17.27 -6.42 -7.58
C GLU A 184 -16.47 -5.15 -7.27
N PHE A 185 -16.94 -4.32 -6.33
CA PHE A 185 -16.29 -3.11 -5.85
C PHE A 185 -15.64 -3.29 -4.48
N SER A 186 -15.40 -4.54 -4.05
CA SER A 186 -14.59 -4.81 -2.86
C SER A 186 -13.23 -4.12 -2.99
N GLY A 187 -12.80 -3.43 -1.94
CA GLY A 187 -11.59 -2.58 -1.96
C GLY A 187 -11.79 -1.15 -2.45
N CYS A 188 -12.99 -0.76 -2.92
CA CYS A 188 -13.32 0.64 -3.26
C CYS A 188 -14.06 1.37 -2.12
N PHE A 189 -13.76 1.01 -0.87
CA PHE A 189 -14.41 1.59 0.33
C PHE A 189 -14.34 3.12 0.33
N ASP A 190 -13.22 3.69 -0.07
CA ASP A 190 -13.02 5.15 -0.15
C ASP A 190 -14.00 5.83 -1.09
N ARG A 191 -14.38 5.19 -2.20
CA ARG A 191 -15.35 5.76 -3.14
C ARG A 191 -16.79 5.66 -2.64
N ILE A 192 -17.11 4.55 -1.99
CA ILE A 192 -18.41 4.34 -1.35
C ILE A 192 -18.60 5.36 -0.21
N ASP A 193 -17.52 5.63 0.54
CA ASP A 193 -17.48 6.62 1.61
C ASP A 193 -17.77 8.04 1.09
N ILE A 194 -17.20 8.43 -0.06
CA ILE A 194 -17.51 9.71 -0.72
C ILE A 194 -19.01 9.84 -1.01
N GLY A 195 -19.67 8.77 -1.47
CA GLY A 195 -21.12 8.75 -1.71
C GLY A 195 -21.90 9.12 -0.46
N TRP A 196 -21.62 8.46 0.67
CA TRP A 196 -22.25 8.75 1.97
C TRP A 196 -21.93 10.15 2.49
N CYS A 197 -20.67 10.59 2.39
CA CYS A 197 -20.25 11.93 2.80
C CYS A 197 -21.03 13.01 2.06
N ARG A 198 -21.23 12.86 0.74
CA ARG A 198 -21.98 13.83 -0.08
C ARG A 198 -23.47 13.84 0.24
N LEU A 199 -24.08 12.68 0.47
CA LEU A 199 -25.48 12.60 0.92
C LEU A 199 -25.68 13.27 2.28
N LEU A 200 -24.75 13.05 3.21
CA LEU A 200 -24.83 13.63 4.54
C LEU A 200 -24.71 15.15 4.50
N TYR A 201 -23.71 15.66 3.77
CA TYR A 201 -23.53 17.09 3.56
C TYR A 201 -24.76 17.74 2.93
N ASP A 202 -25.29 17.16 1.85
CA ASP A 202 -26.44 17.71 1.15
C ASP A 202 -27.71 17.72 2.02
N ALA A 203 -27.95 16.65 2.79
CA ALA A 203 -29.04 16.61 3.76
C ALA A 203 -28.89 17.68 4.84
N ALA A 204 -27.68 17.89 5.35
CA ALA A 204 -27.42 18.90 6.39
C ALA A 204 -27.66 20.33 5.88
N GLN A 205 -27.23 20.64 4.64
CA GLN A 205 -27.35 21.97 4.05
C GLN A 205 -28.77 22.30 3.57
N VAL A 206 -29.49 21.34 2.99
CA VAL A 206 -30.74 21.60 2.27
C VAL A 206 -31.98 21.18 3.07
N GLU A 207 -31.92 20.02 3.74
CA GLU A 207 -33.07 19.42 4.43
C GLU A 207 -33.03 19.65 5.94
N GLY A 208 -31.85 19.97 6.47
CA GLY A 208 -31.60 20.30 7.86
C GLY A 208 -31.07 19.13 8.69
N PRO A 209 -30.81 19.38 10.00
CA PRO A 209 -30.01 18.49 10.83
C PRO A 209 -30.66 17.13 11.10
N GLU A 210 -31.99 17.04 11.12
CA GLU A 210 -32.70 15.76 11.30
C GLU A 210 -32.56 14.84 10.07
N ALA A 211 -32.56 15.41 8.86
CA ALA A 211 -32.31 14.65 7.64
C ALA A 211 -30.87 14.13 7.61
N ALA A 212 -29.90 14.96 8.00
CA ALA A 212 -28.51 14.57 8.15
C ALA A 212 -28.34 13.42 9.16
N ARG A 213 -28.97 13.50 10.34
CA ARG A 213 -28.94 12.40 11.33
C ARG A 213 -29.49 11.09 10.78
N LYS A 214 -30.52 11.14 9.93
CA LYS A 214 -31.05 9.95 9.27
C LYS A 214 -30.04 9.36 8.28
N ILE A 215 -29.42 10.18 7.43
CA ILE A 215 -28.37 9.72 6.50
C ILE A 215 -27.19 9.13 7.26
N TRP A 216 -26.78 9.76 8.36
CA TRP A 216 -25.73 9.27 9.24
C TRP A 216 -26.06 7.87 9.78
N GLN A 217 -27.27 7.66 10.29
CA GLN A 217 -27.70 6.33 10.76
C GLN A 217 -27.70 5.28 9.65
N GLU A 218 -28.17 5.63 8.45
CA GLU A 218 -28.11 4.74 7.28
C GLU A 218 -26.67 4.36 6.92
N ALA A 219 -25.76 5.33 6.88
CA ALA A 219 -24.34 5.10 6.64
C ALA A 219 -23.72 4.17 7.69
N ARG A 220 -24.02 4.38 8.98
CA ARG A 220 -23.51 3.54 10.08
C ARG A 220 -24.01 2.10 9.99
N VAL A 221 -25.26 1.89 9.60
CA VAL A 221 -25.81 0.55 9.35
C VAL A 221 -25.10 -0.11 8.17
N HIS A 222 -24.90 0.64 7.08
CA HIS A 222 -24.22 0.16 5.88
C HIS A 222 -22.79 -0.32 6.17
N HIS A 223 -22.07 0.40 7.03
CA HIS A 223 -20.69 0.07 7.41
C HIS A 223 -20.56 -1.10 8.40
N ARG A 224 -21.67 -1.69 8.90
CA ARG A 224 -21.66 -2.90 9.76
C ARG A 224 -20.67 -2.82 10.94
N ALA A 225 -20.69 -1.69 11.66
CA ALA A 225 -19.78 -1.37 12.76
C ALA A 225 -18.33 -0.99 12.39
N ALA A 226 -17.97 -0.97 11.11
CA ALA A 226 -16.76 -0.27 10.66
C ALA A 226 -16.90 1.25 10.89
N ARG A 227 -15.76 1.93 11.06
CA ARG A 227 -15.70 3.39 11.18
C ARG A 227 -16.21 4.05 9.91
N PHE A 228 -16.96 5.12 10.08
CA PHE A 228 -17.47 5.97 9.00
C PHE A 228 -17.41 7.43 9.48
N PRO A 229 -16.81 8.35 8.70
CA PRO A 229 -16.12 8.12 7.43
C PRO A 229 -14.76 7.44 7.60
N LEU A 230 -14.11 7.05 6.50
CA LEU A 230 -12.69 6.70 6.49
C LEU A 230 -11.84 7.90 6.95
N THR A 231 -10.68 7.62 7.53
CA THR A 231 -9.82 8.65 8.14
C THR A 231 -9.42 9.76 7.18
N MET A 232 -9.19 9.43 5.90
CA MET A 232 -8.85 10.40 4.85
C MET A 232 -10.01 11.33 4.46
N HIS A 233 -11.25 11.00 4.83
CA HIS A 233 -12.46 11.77 4.55
C HIS A 233 -13.02 12.48 5.79
N ALA A 234 -12.49 12.20 6.99
CA ALA A 234 -12.97 12.74 8.26
C ALA A 234 -12.89 14.26 8.33
N TRP A 235 -11.71 14.86 8.15
CA TRP A 235 -11.55 16.32 8.24
C TRP A 235 -12.31 17.08 7.15
N PRO A 236 -12.25 16.67 5.86
CA PRO A 236 -13.09 17.30 4.84
C PRO A 236 -14.59 17.22 5.15
N LEU A 237 -15.05 16.10 5.70
CA LEU A 237 -16.46 15.95 6.10
C LEU A 237 -16.82 16.85 7.27
N ILE A 238 -15.97 16.93 8.30
CA ILE A 238 -16.17 17.83 9.44
C ILE A 238 -16.30 19.27 8.95
N GLU A 239 -15.37 19.74 8.11
CA GLU A 239 -15.40 21.10 7.57
C GLU A 239 -16.71 21.37 6.80
N MET A 240 -17.18 20.41 6.01
CA MET A 240 -18.45 20.52 5.29
C MET A 240 -19.69 20.57 6.21
N LEU A 241 -19.62 20.01 7.42
CA LEU A 241 -20.72 19.95 8.38
C LEU A 241 -20.74 21.11 9.37
N LEU A 242 -19.68 21.93 9.43
CA LEU A 242 -19.67 23.13 10.27
C LEU A 242 -20.87 24.04 9.94
N ASP A 243 -21.43 24.65 10.98
CA ASP A 243 -22.60 25.54 10.95
C ASP A 243 -23.91 24.88 10.43
N THR A 244 -23.95 23.55 10.26
CA THR A 244 -25.17 22.85 9.79
C THR A 244 -26.09 22.34 10.91
N GLY A 245 -25.70 22.52 12.17
CA GLY A 245 -26.52 22.14 13.32
C GLY A 245 -26.48 20.65 13.67
N VAL A 246 -25.40 19.97 13.31
CA VAL A 246 -25.11 18.57 13.67
C VAL A 246 -23.80 18.38 14.46
N PRO A 247 -23.58 19.16 15.54
CA PRO A 247 -22.38 19.04 16.37
C PRO A 247 -22.19 17.62 16.93
N ASP A 248 -23.29 16.90 17.18
CA ASP A 248 -23.27 15.51 17.62
C ASP A 248 -22.60 14.56 16.61
N ILE A 249 -22.75 14.80 15.31
CA ILE A 249 -22.09 14.01 14.26
C ILE A 249 -20.60 14.38 14.18
N ILE A 250 -20.30 15.69 14.24
CA ILE A 250 -18.92 16.21 14.22
C ILE A 250 -18.12 15.61 15.38
N GLU A 251 -18.67 15.61 16.60
CA GLU A 251 -18.03 15.03 17.78
C GLU A 251 -17.66 13.56 17.58
N VAL A 252 -18.56 12.76 16.99
CA VAL A 252 -18.32 11.34 16.75
C VAL A 252 -17.21 11.14 15.72
N ILE A 253 -17.22 11.89 14.60
CA ILE A 253 -16.18 11.78 13.57
C ILE A 253 -14.81 12.15 14.15
N MET A 254 -14.73 13.26 14.89
CA MET A 254 -13.49 13.70 15.55
C MET A 254 -12.95 12.64 16.51
N ARG A 255 -13.80 12.11 17.39
CA ARG A 255 -13.40 11.09 18.36
C ARG A 255 -12.90 9.81 17.67
N GLU A 256 -13.66 9.30 16.71
CA GLU A 256 -13.27 8.07 15.99
C GLU A 256 -11.98 8.25 15.19
N TRP A 257 -11.72 9.45 14.66
CA TRP A 257 -10.46 9.77 14.02
C TRP A 257 -9.28 9.80 15.02
N VAL A 258 -9.46 10.45 16.18
CA VAL A 258 -8.43 10.50 17.23
C VAL A 258 -8.12 9.10 17.76
N ASP A 259 -9.15 8.29 18.00
CA ASP A 259 -8.98 6.88 18.41
C ASP A 259 -8.18 6.10 17.36
N ALA A 260 -8.48 6.30 16.06
CA ALA A 260 -7.75 5.67 14.97
C ALA A 260 -6.27 6.12 14.89
N ALA A 261 -6.00 7.40 15.14
CA ALA A 261 -4.63 7.93 15.16
C ALA A 261 -3.81 7.33 16.31
N ILE A 262 -4.40 7.23 17.51
CA ILE A 262 -3.78 6.60 18.68
C ILE A 262 -3.49 5.11 18.42
N GLU A 263 -4.46 4.37 17.89
CA GLU A 263 -4.28 2.96 17.51
C GLU A 263 -3.18 2.76 16.47
N GLY A 264 -3.06 3.69 15.52
CA GLY A 264 -2.02 3.70 14.49
C GLY A 264 -0.65 4.18 14.95
N GLY A 265 -0.44 4.41 16.26
CA GLY A 265 0.83 4.91 16.81
C GLY A 265 1.13 6.37 16.48
N ARG A 266 0.18 7.11 15.92
CA ARG A 266 0.26 8.54 15.63
C ARG A 266 -0.37 9.30 16.80
N GLY A 267 0.38 9.38 17.91
CA GLY A 267 -0.10 10.00 19.15
C GLY A 267 -0.26 11.52 19.11
N GLU A 268 0.12 12.18 18.02
CA GLU A 268 -0.05 13.63 17.82
C GLU A 268 -1.21 13.91 16.86
N VAL A 269 -2.24 14.57 17.41
CA VAL A 269 -3.48 15.02 16.78
C VAL A 269 -3.21 16.39 16.09
N PRO A 270 -3.99 16.78 15.08
CA PRO A 270 -3.75 16.63 13.62
C PRO A 270 -2.34 16.95 13.10
N VAL A 271 -2.01 16.43 11.91
CA VAL A 271 -0.64 16.37 11.36
C VAL A 271 -0.33 17.57 10.46
N THR A 272 -1.35 18.19 9.87
CA THR A 272 -1.19 19.36 8.99
C THR A 272 -1.87 20.60 9.55
N ASP A 273 -1.39 21.78 9.15
CA ASP A 273 -1.95 23.08 9.57
C ASP A 273 -3.44 23.21 9.22
N ASP A 274 -3.87 22.62 8.09
CA ASP A 274 -5.27 22.68 7.65
C ASP A 274 -6.17 21.79 8.50
N GLU A 275 -5.75 20.57 8.81
CA GLU A 275 -6.47 19.70 9.73
C GLU A 275 -6.54 20.30 11.15
N HIS A 276 -5.48 21.00 11.59
CA HIS A 276 -5.48 21.73 12.86
C HIS A 276 -6.51 22.85 12.88
N ARG A 277 -6.58 23.65 11.81
CA ARG A 277 -7.61 24.68 11.65
C ARG A 277 -9.02 24.08 11.72
N VAL A 278 -9.29 23.00 11.00
CA VAL A 278 -10.61 22.35 11.02
C VAL A 278 -10.94 21.80 12.41
N TYR A 279 -9.97 21.22 13.10
CA TYR A 279 -10.13 20.77 14.48
C TYR A 279 -10.53 21.90 15.42
N GLU A 280 -9.86 23.05 15.37
CA GLU A 280 -10.19 24.22 16.21
C GLU A 280 -11.59 24.75 15.93
N LEU A 281 -12.00 24.82 14.66
CA LEU A 281 -13.34 25.24 14.27
C LEU A 281 -14.41 24.28 14.81
N ALA A 282 -14.16 22.97 14.70
CA ALA A 282 -15.06 21.96 15.21
C ALA A 282 -15.19 22.02 16.74
N VAL A 283 -14.08 22.19 17.47
CA VAL A 283 -14.10 22.39 18.93
C VAL A 283 -14.93 23.62 19.30
N ALA A 284 -14.76 24.73 18.58
CA ALA A 284 -15.53 25.95 18.84
C ALA A 284 -17.05 25.72 18.66
N GLU A 285 -17.44 24.97 17.62
CA GLU A 285 -18.84 24.60 17.38
C GLU A 285 -19.40 23.71 18.50
N LEU A 286 -18.64 22.70 18.95
CA LEU A 286 -19.03 21.81 20.05
C LEU A 286 -19.19 22.57 21.38
N GLU A 287 -18.36 23.57 21.62
CA GLU A 287 -18.41 24.42 22.81
C GLU A 287 -19.49 25.51 22.73
N GLY A 288 -20.12 25.72 21.56
CA GLY A 288 -21.06 26.82 21.32
C GLY A 288 -20.40 28.21 21.34
N SER A 289 -19.09 28.27 21.10
CA SER A 289 -18.31 29.51 21.06
C SER A 289 -18.27 30.05 19.63
N PRO A 290 -18.48 31.36 19.39
CA PRO A 290 -18.32 31.91 18.05
C PRO A 290 -16.85 31.72 17.59
N PRO A 291 -16.61 31.37 16.31
CA PRO A 291 -15.26 31.19 15.80
C PRO A 291 -14.48 32.49 16.03
N ARG A 292 -13.32 32.38 16.69
CA ARG A 292 -12.43 33.53 16.88
C ARG A 292 -11.92 33.95 15.50
N GLY A 293 -12.48 35.03 14.96
CA GLY A 293 -12.13 35.53 13.64
C GLY A 293 -10.66 35.93 13.56
N TYR A 294 -9.99 35.36 12.54
CA TYR A 294 -8.69 35.68 11.93
C TYR A 294 -7.50 36.00 12.85
#